data_AF-A0A417IZF9-F1
#
_entry.id   AF-A0A417IZF9-F1
#
_cell.length_a   1.000
_cell.length_b   1.000
_cell.length_c   1.000
_cell.angle_alpha   90.00
_cell.angle_beta   90.00
_cell.angle_gamma   90.00
#
_symmetry.space_group_name_H-M   'P 1'
#
loop_
_entity.id
_entity.type
_entity.pdbx_description
1 polymer ?
#
loop_
_entity_poly.entity_id
_entity_poly.type
_entity_poly.pdbx_seq_one_letter_code
_entity_poly.pdbx_strand_id
1 'polypeptide(L)'
;MYGFFKNGKVNKELDEIIAQIESNAANNYKDAAHEAVVCLETRINEFWESGQLSEKKKLEYEARLTRYKRELEGFTHKDQKPYWS
;
A
#
# COMPACT_ATOMS: atom_id res chain seq x y z
N MET A 1 -26.91 17.63 -4.66
CA MET A 1 -25.89 17.05 -3.75
C MET A 1 -25.35 15.75 -4.36
N TYR A 2 -24.62 15.85 -5.48
CA TYR A 2 -24.15 14.69 -6.24
C TYR A 2 -22.61 14.67 -6.22
N GLY A 3 -22.01 13.85 -5.36
CA GLY A 3 -20.55 13.76 -5.23
C GLY A 3 -20.01 12.49 -4.56
N PHE A 4 -20.85 11.74 -3.83
CA PHE A 4 -20.38 10.62 -3.02
C PHE A 4 -20.21 9.28 -3.78
N PHE A 5 -20.73 9.15 -5.01
CA PHE A 5 -20.71 7.87 -5.73
C PHE A 5 -19.42 7.60 -6.53
N LYS A 6 -18.61 8.62 -6.86
CA LYS A 6 -17.36 8.41 -7.62
C LYS A 6 -16.24 7.84 -6.75
N ASN A 7 -16.13 8.31 -5.51
CA ASN A 7 -15.04 7.92 -4.61
C ASN A 7 -15.16 6.47 -4.11
N GLY A 8 -16.37 5.90 -4.13
CA GLY A 8 -16.60 4.53 -3.66
C GLY A 8 -15.95 3.44 -4.53
N LYS A 9 -15.80 3.67 -5.85
CA LYS A 9 -15.11 2.73 -6.75
C LYS A 9 -13.59 2.81 -6.59
N VAL A 10 -13.07 4.04 -6.51
CA VAL A 10 -11.65 4.31 -6.29
C VAL A 10 -11.16 3.71 -4.98
N ASN A 11 -11.90 3.93 -3.89
CA ASN A 11 -11.53 3.34 -2.59
C ASN A 11 -11.55 1.81 -2.62
N LYS A 12 -12.49 1.20 -3.36
CA LYS A 12 -12.53 -0.26 -3.53
C LYS A 12 -11.31 -0.80 -4.27
N GLU A 13 -10.90 -0.16 -5.37
CA GLU A 13 -9.69 -0.57 -6.10
C GLU A 13 -8.44 -0.45 -5.21
N LEU A 14 -8.32 0.63 -4.43
CA LEU A 14 -7.21 0.79 -3.49
C LEU A 14 -7.25 -0.26 -2.37
N ASP A 15 -8.43 -0.56 -1.82
CA ASP A 15 -8.60 -1.59 -0.79
C ASP A 15 -8.32 -3.00 -1.34
N GLU A 16 -8.66 -3.29 -2.60
CA GLU A 16 -8.33 -4.55 -3.27
C GLU A 16 -6.81 -4.72 -3.44
N ILE A 17 -6.10 -3.66 -3.84
CA ILE A 17 -4.63 -3.69 -3.94
C ILE A 17 -4.01 -3.91 -2.55
N ILE A 18 -4.56 -3.31 -1.50
CA ILE A 18 -4.13 -3.55 -0.11
C ILE A 18 -4.31 -5.01 0.29
N ALA A 19 -5.48 -5.59 0.01
CA ALA A 19 -5.72 -7.00 0.27
C ALA A 19 -4.74 -7.91 -0.49
N GLN A 20 -4.36 -7.51 -1.72
CA GLN A 20 -3.34 -8.20 -2.50
C GLN A 20 -1.96 -8.08 -1.84
N ILE A 21 -1.57 -6.91 -1.32
CA ILE A 21 -0.32 -6.70 -0.57
C ILE A 21 -0.29 -7.61 0.65
N GLU A 22 -1.36 -7.65 1.44
CA GLU A 22 -1.45 -8.48 2.65
C GLU A 22 -1.42 -9.98 2.32
N SER A 23 -2.11 -10.40 1.26
CA SER A 23 -2.07 -11.77 0.77
C SER A 23 -0.68 -12.15 0.27
N ASN A 24 -0.02 -11.29 -0.50
CA ASN A 24 1.34 -11.53 -1.01
C ASN A 24 2.36 -11.58 0.14
N ALA A 25 2.24 -10.69 1.12
CA ALA A 25 3.07 -10.68 2.32
C ALA A 25 2.85 -11.93 3.18
N ALA A 26 1.60 -12.37 3.37
CA ALA A 26 1.26 -13.59 4.11
C ALA A 26 1.79 -14.85 3.41
N ASN A 27 1.84 -14.85 2.08
CA ASN A 27 2.41 -15.93 1.27
C ASN A 27 3.94 -15.82 1.06
N ASN A 28 4.61 -14.90 1.75
CA ASN A 28 6.07 -14.72 1.71
C ASN A 28 6.61 -14.28 0.32
N TYR A 29 5.75 -13.73 -0.55
CA TYR A 29 6.16 -13.16 -1.82
C TYR A 29 6.68 -11.73 -1.63
N LYS A 30 7.90 -11.60 -1.10
CA LYS A 30 8.51 -10.30 -0.78
C LYS A 30 8.59 -9.36 -2.01
N ASP A 31 9.01 -9.89 -3.15
CA ASP A 31 9.10 -9.12 -4.40
C ASP A 31 7.71 -8.70 -4.91
N ALA A 32 6.74 -9.62 -4.92
CA ALA A 32 5.37 -9.31 -5.36
C ALA A 32 4.63 -8.37 -4.40
N ALA A 33 4.95 -8.40 -3.10
CA ALA A 33 4.43 -7.45 -2.12
C ALA A 33 5.04 -6.06 -2.33
N HIS A 34 6.35 -5.98 -2.63
CA HIS A 34 7.01 -4.72 -3.03
C HIS A 34 6.39 -4.14 -4.30
N GLU A 35 6.18 -4.94 -5.34
CA GLU A 35 5.53 -4.51 -6.58
C GLU A 35 4.09 -4.03 -6.33
N ALA A 36 3.32 -4.74 -5.51
CA ALA A 36 1.96 -4.35 -5.18
C ALA A 36 1.90 -3.03 -4.39
N VAL A 37 2.87 -2.76 -3.51
CA VAL A 37 3.01 -1.48 -2.80
C VAL A 37 3.33 -0.33 -3.76
N VAL A 38 4.21 -0.54 -4.74
CA VAL A 38 4.51 0.46 -5.78
C VAL A 38 3.28 0.70 -6.70
N CYS A 39 2.53 -0.36 -7.01
CA CYS A 39 1.26 -0.24 -7.73
C CYS A 39 0.23 0.60 -6.96
N LEU A 40 0.11 0.39 -5.64
CA LEU A 40 -0.78 1.17 -4.79
C LEU A 40 -0.41 2.67 -4.84
N GLU A 41 0.87 3.01 -4.76
CA GLU A 41 1.36 4.39 -4.79
C GLU A 41 1.03 5.07 -6.12
N THR A 42 1.26 4.33 -7.21
CA THR A 42 0.95 4.81 -8.57
C THR A 42 -0.54 5.10 -8.73
N ARG A 43 -1.41 4.18 -8.29
CA ARG A 43 -2.87 4.37 -8.38
C ARG A 43 -3.36 5.51 -7.50
N ILE A 44 -2.82 5.70 -6.30
CA ILE A 44 -3.13 6.85 -5.44
C ILE A 44 -2.83 8.17 -6.18
N ASN A 45 -1.67 8.26 -6.84
CA ASN A 45 -1.32 9.45 -7.62
C ASN A 45 -2.24 9.65 -8.83
N GLU A 46 -2.56 8.61 -9.59
CA GLU A 46 -3.51 8.72 -10.71
C GLU A 46 -4.92 9.17 -10.26
N PHE A 47 -5.41 8.64 -9.14
CA PHE A 47 -6.70 9.06 -8.58
C PHE A 47 -6.65 10.48 -8.01
N TRP A 48 -5.49 10.90 -7.50
CA TRP A 48 -5.26 12.27 -7.07
C TRP A 48 -5.25 13.24 -8.26
N GLU A 49 -4.50 12.92 -9.33
CA GLU A 49 -4.42 13.72 -10.55
C GLU A 49 -5.77 13.79 -11.29
N SER A 50 -6.54 12.70 -11.28
CA SER A 50 -7.91 12.70 -11.85
C SER A 50 -8.94 13.42 -10.96
N GLY A 51 -8.54 13.94 -9.79
CA GLY A 51 -9.41 14.64 -8.85
C GLY A 51 -10.48 13.74 -8.22
N GLN A 52 -10.30 12.42 -8.28
CA GLN A 52 -11.22 11.43 -7.71
C GLN A 52 -10.87 11.05 -6.27
N LEU A 53 -9.66 11.40 -5.81
CA LEU A 53 -9.21 11.17 -4.44
C LEU A 53 -9.25 12.46 -3.62
N SER A 54 -9.86 12.39 -2.43
CA SER A 54 -9.80 13.50 -1.47
C SER A 54 -8.45 13.53 -0.77
N GLU A 55 -7.95 14.71 -0.44
CA GLU A 55 -6.67 14.91 0.25
C GLU A 55 -6.58 14.13 1.58
N LYS A 56 -7.68 14.08 2.34
CA LYS A 56 -7.77 13.25 3.56
C LYS A 56 -7.54 11.76 3.26
N LYS A 57 -8.07 11.26 2.15
CA LYS A 57 -7.93 9.86 1.75
C LYS A 57 -6.53 9.58 1.22
N LYS A 58 -5.93 10.52 0.47
CA LYS A 58 -4.53 10.43 0.06
C LYS A 58 -3.61 10.24 1.27
N LEU A 59 -3.73 11.10 2.28
CA LEU A 59 -2.92 11.01 3.50
C LEU A 59 -3.12 9.68 4.25
N GLU A 60 -4.36 9.18 4.32
CA GLU A 60 -4.66 7.87 4.94
C GLU A 60 -3.97 6.72 4.20
N TYR A 61 -4.05 6.72 2.87
CA TYR A 61 -3.44 5.70 2.04
C TYR A 61 -1.90 5.80 2.02
N GLU A 62 -1.32 7.00 1.96
CA GLU A 62 0.14 7.22 2.07
C GLU A 62 0.68 6.77 3.43
N ALA A 63 -0.06 7.00 4.52
CA ALA A 63 0.33 6.53 5.85
C ALA A 63 0.35 4.99 5.91
N ARG A 64 -0.66 4.34 5.32
CA ARG A 64 -0.68 2.87 5.14
C ARG A 64 0.46 2.37 4.26
N LEU A 65 0.75 3.06 3.16
CA LEU A 65 1.85 2.73 2.25
C LEU A 65 3.20 2.78 2.94
N THR A 66 3.42 3.81 3.75
CA THR A 66 4.63 3.96 4.57
C THR A 66 4.74 2.84 5.61
N ARG A 67 3.59 2.41 6.19
CA ARG A 67 3.54 1.26 7.10
C ARG A 67 3.91 -0.04 6.37
N TYR A 68 3.34 -0.31 5.20
CA TYR A 68 3.67 -1.50 4.40
C TYR A 68 5.12 -1.48 3.92
N LYS A 69 5.65 -0.33 3.47
CA LYS A 69 7.07 -0.17 3.14
C LYS A 69 7.96 -0.51 4.34
N ARG A 70 7.64 -0.03 5.54
CA ARG A 70 8.37 -0.39 6.77
C ARG A 70 8.25 -1.86 7.15
N GLU A 71 7.08 -2.48 7.01
CA GLU A 71 6.88 -3.90 7.30
C GLU A 71 7.67 -4.79 6.32
N LEU A 72 7.71 -4.41 5.04
CA LEU A 72 8.49 -5.10 4.00
C LEU A 72 10.00 -4.83 4.09
N GLU A 73 10.43 -3.61 4.43
CA GLU A 73 11.82 -3.27 4.73
C GLU A 73 12.30 -3.93 6.02
N GLY A 74 11.43 -4.07 7.03
CA GLY A 74 11.70 -4.84 8.24
C GLY A 74 11.91 -6.33 7.97
N PHE A 75 11.39 -6.83 6.85
CA PHE A 75 11.67 -8.17 6.33
C PHE A 75 13.09 -8.32 5.73
N THR A 76 13.87 -7.23 5.66
CA THR A 76 15.33 -7.30 5.48
C THR A 76 15.97 -7.49 6.85
N HIS A 77 16.04 -8.75 7.26
CA HIS A 77 17.17 -9.36 7.96
C HIS A 77 18.01 -8.43 8.86
N LYS A 78 17.39 -7.75 9.83
CA LYS A 78 18.06 -7.03 10.92
C LYS A 78 18.27 -7.92 12.15
N ASP A 79 18.09 -9.23 12.02
CA ASP A 79 18.24 -10.23 13.09
C ASP A 79 19.29 -11.31 12.78
N GLN A 80 20.29 -11.02 11.93
CA GLN A 80 21.57 -11.70 12.09
C GLN A 80 22.27 -11.13 13.33
N LYS A 81 21.83 -11.56 14.52
CA LYS A 81 22.69 -11.53 15.71
C LYS A 81 23.93 -12.34 15.35
N PRO A 82 25.15 -11.76 15.36
CA PRO A 82 26.36 -12.54 15.18
C PRO A 82 26.46 -13.43 16.42
N TYR A 83 26.10 -14.70 16.31
CA TYR A 83 26.38 -15.69 17.35
C TYR A 83 27.74 -16.31 17.06
N TRP A 84 28.81 -15.56 17.26
CA TRP A 84 30.12 -16.18 17.46
C TRP A 84 30.78 -15.46 18.64
N SER A 85 30.71 -16.11 19.81
CA SER A 85 31.73 -15.97 20.87
C SER A 85 33.00 -16.68 20.43
#